data_AF-F7JN98-F1
#
_entry.id   AF-F7JN98-F1
#
_cell.length_a   1.000
_cell.length_b   1.000
_cell.length_c   1.000
_cell.angle_alpha   90.00
_cell.angle_beta   90.00
_cell.angle_gamma   90.00
#
_symmetry.space_group_name_H-M   'P 1'
#
loop_
_entity.id
_entity.type
_entity.pdbx_description
1 polymer ?
#
loop_
_entity_poly.entity_id
_entity_poly.type
_entity_poly.pdbx_seq_one_letter_code
_entity_poly.pdbx_strand_id
1 'polypeptide(L)'
;MEFTFEEMCKEYLLYYIDPLPIELNQISRWSRTDHQTKKQVQIDIVGMPTDGYEYIICSCKYRNEKIRLDELVTLMTLENMY
;
A
#
# COMPACT_ATOMS: atom_id res chain seq x y z
N MET A 1 -14.21 -5.82 8.65
CA MET A 1 -13.36 -6.95 8.21
C MET A 1 -12.15 -6.47 7.43
N GLU A 2 -12.33 -5.65 6.38
CA GLU A 2 -11.21 -5.15 5.55
C GLU A 2 -10.19 -4.32 6.36
N PHE A 3 -10.66 -3.40 7.22
CA PHE A 3 -9.79 -2.63 8.11
C PHE A 3 -8.95 -3.49 9.07
N THR A 4 -9.52 -4.55 9.65
CA THR A 4 -8.78 -5.43 10.57
C THR A 4 -7.64 -6.14 9.86
N PHE A 5 -7.87 -6.62 8.63
CA PHE A 5 -6.81 -7.25 7.84
C PHE A 5 -5.72 -6.26 7.44
N GLU A 6 -6.10 -5.02 7.08
CA GLU A 6 -5.12 -3.96 6.81
C GLU A 6 -4.24 -3.67 8.03
N GLU A 7 -4.81 -3.57 9.24
CA GLU A 7 -4.02 -3.39 10.46
C GLU A 7 -3.07 -4.58 10.72
N MET A 8 -3.54 -5.81 10.50
CA MET A 8 -2.67 -6.99 10.61
C MET A 8 -1.51 -6.94 9.61
N CYS A 9 -1.75 -6.48 8.38
CA CYS A 9 -0.70 -6.30 7.38
C CYS A 9 0.31 -5.21 7.80
N LYS A 10 -0.14 -4.11 8.41
CA LYS A 10 0.75 -3.06 8.94
C LYS A 10 1.64 -3.60 10.05
N GLU A 11 1.06 -4.30 11.02
CA GLU A 11 1.81 -4.92 12.11
C GLU A 11 2.80 -5.97 11.59
N TYR A 12 2.37 -6.79 10.62
CA TYR A 12 3.24 -7.78 9.98
C TYR A 12 4.44 -7.12 9.30
N LEU A 13 4.20 -6.07 8.50
CA LEU A 13 5.25 -5.32 7.83
C LEU A 13 6.25 -4.72 8.82
N LEU A 14 5.78 -4.14 9.93
CA LEU A 14 6.64 -3.46 10.90
C LEU A 14 7.44 -4.40 11.79
N TYR A 15 6.85 -5.51 12.22
CA TYR A 15 7.41 -6.32 13.30
C TYR A 15 7.93 -7.69 12.85
N TYR A 16 7.52 -8.18 11.67
CA TYR A 16 7.81 -9.55 11.25
C TYR A 16 8.59 -9.66 9.94
N ILE A 17 8.66 -8.59 9.13
CA ILE A 17 9.52 -8.59 7.94
C ILE A 17 10.96 -8.21 8.33
N ASP A 18 11.88 -9.14 8.08
CA ASP A 18 13.31 -8.98 8.31
C ASP A 18 14.11 -9.67 7.19
N PRO A 19 14.97 -8.95 6.43
CA PRO A 19 15.16 -7.51 6.50
C PRO A 19 13.98 -6.75 5.90
N LEU A 20 13.53 -5.70 6.59
CA LEU A 20 12.65 -4.71 5.98
C LEU A 20 13.45 -3.97 4.90
N PRO A 21 12.96 -3.86 3.65
CA PRO A 21 13.73 -3.27 2.56
C PRO A 21 14.13 -1.82 2.80
N ILE A 22 13.30 -1.08 3.55
CA ILE A 22 13.46 0.35 3.86
C ILE A 22 13.07 0.55 5.32
N GLU A 23 13.87 1.27 6.10
CA GLU A 23 13.47 1.67 7.45
C GLU A 23 12.33 2.69 7.39
N LEU A 24 11.19 2.38 8.03
CA LEU A 24 9.99 3.20 7.99
C LEU A 24 9.83 4.02 9.27
N ASN A 25 9.48 5.31 9.15
CA ASN A 25 9.11 6.16 10.30
C ASN A 25 7.59 6.42 10.39
N GLN A 26 6.87 6.19 9.31
CA GLN A 26 5.44 6.45 9.21
C GLN A 26 4.78 5.43 8.29
N ILE A 27 3.64 4.88 8.75
CA ILE A 27 2.73 4.11 7.93
C ILE A 27 1.36 4.79 7.95
N SER A 28 0.78 4.99 6.77
CA SER A 28 -0.52 5.65 6.64
C SER A 28 -1.32 5.11 5.47
N ARG A 29 -2.60 5.49 5.39
CA ARG A 29 -3.43 5.27 4.21
C ARG A 29 -3.38 6.49 3.31
N TRP A 30 -3.42 6.29 2.01
CA TRP A 30 -3.51 7.38 1.05
C TRP A 30 -4.74 7.24 0.16
N SER A 31 -5.42 8.35 -0.11
CA SER A 31 -6.58 8.40 -0.98
C SER A 31 -6.50 9.61 -1.89
N ARG A 32 -6.76 9.43 -3.19
CA ARG A 32 -6.89 10.52 -4.15
C ARG A 32 -8.02 10.25 -5.12
N THR A 33 -8.74 11.31 -5.44
CA THR A 33 -9.72 11.29 -6.51
C THR A 33 -9.05 11.73 -7.80
N ASP A 34 -9.06 10.86 -8.80
CA ASP A 34 -8.70 11.24 -10.15
C ASP A 34 -9.84 12.06 -10.76
N HIS A 35 -9.58 13.35 -11.04
CA HIS A 35 -10.57 14.26 -11.60
C HIS A 35 -10.95 13.93 -13.05
N GLN A 36 -10.08 13.25 -13.81
CA GLN A 36 -10.34 12.89 -15.20
C GLN A 36 -11.22 11.64 -15.29
N THR A 37 -10.88 10.60 -14.53
CA THR A 37 -11.63 9.32 -14.56
C THR A 37 -12.79 9.29 -13.55
N LYS A 38 -12.85 10.26 -12.63
CA LYS A 38 -13.77 10.30 -11.47
C LYS A 38 -13.66 9.09 -10.56
N LYS A 39 -12.58 8.31 -10.67
CA LYS A 39 -12.32 7.17 -9.80
C LYS A 39 -11.57 7.63 -8.56
N GLN A 40 -11.99 7.12 -7.41
CA GLN A 40 -11.22 7.24 -6.19
C GLN A 40 -10.21 6.11 -6.15
N VAL A 41 -8.93 6.45 -6.05
CA VAL A 41 -7.84 5.52 -5.82
C VAL A 41 -7.51 5.57 -4.32
N GLN A 42 -7.43 4.40 -3.71
CA GLN A 42 -7.02 4.23 -2.32
C GLN A 42 -5.84 3.26 -2.28
N ILE A 43 -4.80 3.62 -1.54
CA ILE A 43 -3.69 2.76 -1.20
C ILE A 43 -3.83 2.44 0.28
N ASP A 44 -3.96 1.16 0.60
CA ASP A 44 -4.24 0.68 1.95
C ASP A 44 -3.07 0.98 2.91
N ILE A 45 -1.83 0.82 2.43
CA ILE A 45 -0.60 1.08 3.20
C ILE A 45 0.38 1.88 2.34
N VAL A 46 0.83 3.01 2.88
CA VAL A 46 1.98 3.79 2.41
C VAL A 46 2.97 3.89 3.56
N GLY A 47 4.12 3.24 3.40
CA GLY A 47 5.27 3.34 4.29
C GLY A 47 6.23 4.40 3.79
N MET A 48 6.47 5.43 4.60
CA MET A 48 7.46 6.48 4.33
C MET A 48 8.79 6.16 5.00
N PRO A 49 9.90 6.46 4.34
CA PRO A 49 11.22 6.13 4.83
C PRO A 49 11.61 7.06 5.99
N THR A 50 12.50 6.58 6.84
CA THR A 50 13.19 7.44 7.81
C THR A 50 14.12 8.43 7.12
N ASP A 51 14.79 8.02 6.05
CA ASP A 51 15.69 8.83 5.23
C ASP A 51 15.60 8.43 3.75
N GLY A 52 15.87 9.37 2.85
CA GLY A 52 15.79 9.17 1.40
C GLY A 52 14.40 9.37 0.79
N TYR A 53 14.23 8.84 -0.43
CA TYR A 53 13.02 9.04 -1.25
C TYR A 53 12.30 7.74 -1.60
N GLU A 54 12.76 6.61 -1.08
CA GLU A 54 12.15 5.31 -1.33
C GLU A 54 10.90 5.14 -0.46
N TYR A 55 9.85 4.51 -0.98
CA TYR A 55 8.61 4.31 -0.24
C TYR A 55 8.05 2.92 -0.51
N ILE A 56 7.21 2.44 0.40
CA ILE A 56 6.48 1.19 0.24
C ILE A 56 5.01 1.53 0.00
N ILE A 57 4.44 1.04 -1.09
CA ILE A 57 2.99 1.05 -1.31
C ILE A 57 2.46 -0.39 -1.31
N CYS A 58 1.37 -0.65 -0.61
CA CYS A 58 0.75 -1.97 -0.58
C CYS A 58 -0.78 -1.87 -0.65
N SER A 59 -1.37 -2.88 -1.30
CA SER A 59 -2.79 -3.16 -1.27
C SER A 59 -3.05 -4.42 -0.45
N CYS A 60 -3.99 -4.36 0.48
CA CYS A 60 -4.33 -5.45 1.39
C CYS A 60 -5.65 -6.09 0.95
N LYS A 61 -5.63 -7.38 0.59
CA LYS A 61 -6.84 -8.08 0.14
C LYS A 61 -6.98 -9.44 0.83
N TYR A 62 -8.01 -9.58 1.66
CA TYR A 62 -8.39 -10.84 2.29
C TYR A 62 -9.47 -11.54 1.47
N ARG A 63 -9.11 -12.63 0.78
CA ARG A 63 -10.06 -13.39 -0.06
C ARG A 63 -9.58 -14.83 -0.28
N ASN A 64 -10.52 -15.72 -0.59
CA ASN A 64 -10.24 -17.14 -0.90
C ASN A 64 -9.97 -17.39 -2.40
N GLU A 65 -9.81 -16.33 -3.19
CA GLU A 65 -9.53 -16.36 -4.63
C GLU A 65 -8.21 -15.65 -4.93
N LYS A 66 -7.65 -15.84 -6.12
CA LYS A 66 -6.44 -15.11 -6.53
C LYS A 66 -6.71 -13.61 -6.64
N ILE A 67 -5.70 -12.80 -6.30
CA ILE A 67 -5.74 -11.36 -6.55
C ILE A 67 -5.83 -11.12 -8.05
N ARG A 68 -6.64 -10.13 -8.42
CA ARG A 68 -6.87 -9.76 -9.82
C ARG A 68 -5.73 -8.88 -10.35
N LEU A 69 -5.49 -8.93 -11.66
CA LEU A 69 -4.41 -8.21 -12.32
C LEU A 69 -4.60 -6.68 -12.27
N ASP A 70 -5.84 -6.21 -12.24
CA ASP A 70 -6.20 -4.79 -12.12
C ASP A 70 -5.61 -4.14 -10.85
N GLU A 71 -5.57 -4.88 -9.74
CA GLU A 71 -4.94 -4.44 -8.49
C GLU A 71 -3.44 -4.21 -8.67
N LEU A 72 -2.75 -5.16 -9.32
CA LEU A 72 -1.32 -5.05 -9.59
C LEU A 72 -1.02 -3.88 -10.52
N VAL A 73 -1.81 -3.74 -11.59
CA VAL A 73 -1.70 -2.62 -12.54
C VAL A 73 -1.95 -1.28 -11.85
N THR A 74 -2.86 -1.22 -10.88
CA THR A 74 -3.13 0.01 -10.10
C THR A 74 -1.90 0.43 -9.31
N LEU A 75 -1.25 -0.49 -8.60
CA LEU A 75 -0.02 -0.21 -7.86
C LEU A 75 1.13 0.25 -8.77
N MET A 76 1.34 -0.43 -9.90
CA MET A 76 2.36 -0.02 -10.89
C MET A 76 2.06 1.35 -11.49
N THR A 77 0.79 1.67 -11.73
CA THR A 77 0.41 2.99 -12.27
C THR A 77 0.69 4.09 -11.26
N LEU A 78 0.46 3.83 -9.97
CA LEU A 78 0.75 4.76 -8.88
C LEU A 78 2.24 4.99 -8.69
N GLU A 79 3.05 3.94 -8.79
CA GLU A 79 4.51 4.04 -8.76
C GLU A 79 5.03 5.00 -9.83
N ASN A 80 4.50 4.93 -11.06
CA ASN A 80 4.94 5.81 -12.17
C ASN A 80 4.46 7.27 -12.06
N MET A 81 3.64 7.62 -11.06
CA MET A 81 3.17 9.00 -10.84
C MET A 81 4.01 9.77 -9.82
N TYR A 82 4.95 9.11 -9.11
CA TYR A 82 5.80 9.68 -8.07
C TYR A 82 7.29 9.46 -8.40
#